data_AF-A0AA38IK42-F1
#
_entry.id   AF-A0AA38IK42-F1
#
_cell.length_a   1.000
_cell.length_b   1.000
_cell.length_c   1.000
_cell.angle_alpha   90.00
_cell.angle_beta   90.00
_cell.angle_gamma   90.00
#
_symmetry.space_group_name_H-M   'P 1'
#
loop_
_entity.id
_entity.type
_entity.pdbx_description
1 polymer ?
#
loop_
_entity_poly.entity_id
_entity_poly.type
_entity_poly.pdbx_seq_one_letter_code
_entity_poly.pdbx_strand_id
1 'polypeptide(L)'
;MKLVVVDVQGFTLQEFIVKELTIYDGINTIQETFKSTKQFNELDEKTKKQARYLERYHHMLRFNDGSKDQIFAKEILLKYIKEHGVEVLYVKGKCKENYLMETLGKDCPKVVNLETIEDCVKLSKEIPSCDNHISKNKKC
;
A
#
# COMPACT_ATOMS: atom_id res chain seq x y z
N MET A 1 6.82 13.84 19.05
CA MET A 1 6.63 13.27 17.69
C MET A 1 5.64 12.12 17.80
N LYS A 2 4.49 12.20 17.11
CA LYS A 2 3.49 11.13 17.10
C LYS A 2 3.87 10.12 16.01
N LEU A 3 3.92 8.83 16.35
CA LEU A 3 4.14 7.77 15.36
C LEU A 3 2.86 7.63 14.53
N VAL A 4 2.93 7.79 13.21
CA VAL A 4 1.82 7.52 12.30
C VAL A 4 2.31 6.67 11.15
N VAL A 5 1.78 5.44 11.06
CA VAL A 5 2.07 4.50 9.97
C VAL A 5 0.92 4.54 8.99
N VAL A 6 1.24 4.63 7.71
CA VAL A 6 0.25 4.58 6.63
C VAL A 6 0.55 3.39 5.74
N ASP A 7 -0.48 2.58 5.49
CA ASP A 7 -0.45 1.54 4.47
C ASP A 7 -1.53 1.83 3.42
N VAL A 8 -1.15 1.67 2.16
CA VAL A 8 -2.06 1.78 1.02
C VAL A 8 -1.96 0.52 0.19
N GLN A 9 -3.10 -0.08 -0.09
CA GLN A 9 -3.20 -1.23 -0.99
C GLN A 9 -4.01 -0.83 -2.21
N GLY A 10 -3.62 -1.37 -3.35
CA GLY A 10 -4.20 -0.95 -4.61
C GLY A 10 -3.65 -1.71 -5.79
N PHE A 11 -4.20 -1.40 -6.95
CA PHE A 11 -3.77 -2.00 -8.20
C PHE A 11 -2.64 -1.18 -8.82
N THR A 12 -1.44 -1.75 -8.89
CA THR A 12 -0.27 -1.16 -9.56
C THR A 12 -0.36 -1.38 -11.08
N LEU A 13 -1.33 -0.74 -11.73
CA LEU A 13 -1.54 -0.85 -13.18
C LEU A 13 -0.73 0.23 -13.91
N GLN A 14 -1.27 0.80 -14.99
CA GLN A 14 -0.68 1.98 -15.62
C GLN A 14 -0.64 3.18 -14.65
N GLU A 15 -1.69 3.30 -13.85
CA GLU A 15 -1.80 4.23 -12.73
C GLU A 15 -2.01 3.42 -11.44
N PHE A 16 -1.56 3.94 -10.30
CA PHE A 16 -1.84 3.31 -9.02
C PHE A 16 -3.28 3.63 -8.60
N ILE A 17 -4.13 2.60 -8.60
CA ILE A 17 -5.52 2.72 -8.17
C ILE A 17 -5.57 2.32 -6.70
N VAL A 18 -5.75 3.29 -5.80
CA VAL A 18 -5.88 3.00 -4.37
C VAL A 18 -7.21 2.29 -4.12
N LYS A 19 -7.16 1.22 -3.33
CA LYS A 19 -8.32 0.39 -2.97
C LYS A 19 -8.54 0.32 -1.48
N GLU A 20 -7.48 0.48 -0.71
CA GLU A 20 -7.53 0.55 0.74
C GLU A 20 -6.50 1.55 1.22
N LEU A 21 -6.89 2.35 2.22
CA LEU A 21 -6.03 3.21 3.01
C LEU A 21 -6.19 2.83 4.46
N THR A 22 -5.07 2.56 5.12
CA THR A 22 -5.00 2.34 6.56
C THR A 22 -4.07 3.36 7.18
N ILE A 23 -4.53 4.05 8.22
CA ILE A 23 -3.75 4.97 9.05
C ILE A 23 -3.75 4.42 10.48
N TYR A 24 -2.57 4.19 11.04
CA TYR A 24 -2.39 3.70 12.40
C TYR A 24 -1.47 4.62 13.19
N ASP A 25 -1.87 4.99 14.41
CA ASP A 25 -1.11 5.93 15.24
C ASP A 25 -0.51 5.36 16.54
N GLY A 26 -0.46 4.03 16.64
CA GLY A 26 -0.06 3.34 17.85
C GLY A 26 -1.22 2.99 18.78
N ILE A 27 -2.40 3.60 18.60
CA ILE A 27 -3.58 3.36 19.43
C ILE A 27 -4.81 3.13 18.56
N ASN A 28 -5.05 4.02 17.61
CA ASN A 28 -6.22 4.05 16.75
C ASN A 28 -5.86 3.61 15.34
N THR A 29 -6.83 2.98 14.68
CA THR A 29 -6.76 2.60 13.27
C THR A 29 -7.93 3.20 12.52
N ILE A 30 -7.64 3.90 11.43
CA ILE A 30 -8.62 4.27 10.40
C ILE A 30 -8.35 3.38 9.21
N GLN A 31 -9.38 2.69 8.72
CA GLN A 31 -9.30 1.85 7.53
C GLN A 31 -10.46 2.17 6.61
N GLU A 32 -10.15 2.45 5.35
CA GLU A 32 -11.12 2.92 4.36
C GLU A 32 -10.88 2.20 3.04
N THR A 33 -11.97 1.82 2.36
CA THR A 33 -11.91 1.16 1.05
C THR A 33 -12.50 2.03 -0.04
N PHE A 34 -11.90 1.97 -1.23
CA PHE A 34 -12.23 2.85 -2.34
C PHE A 34 -12.63 2.11 -3.61
N LYS A 35 -13.63 2.65 -4.30
CA LYS A 35 -14.09 2.20 -5.61
C LYS A 35 -13.08 2.57 -6.69
N SER A 36 -12.89 1.69 -7.66
CA SER A 36 -12.10 2.02 -8.84
C SER A 36 -12.80 3.11 -9.65
N THR A 37 -12.01 4.00 -10.28
CA THR A 37 -12.54 5.06 -11.16
C THR A 37 -13.14 4.49 -12.44
N LYS A 38 -12.66 3.32 -12.86
CA LYS A 38 -13.16 2.53 -13.98
C LYS A 38 -13.75 1.23 -13.48
N GLN A 39 -14.69 0.66 -14.22
CA GLN A 39 -15.18 -0.69 -14.01
C GLN A 39 -14.21 -1.71 -14.62
N PHE A 40 -14.12 -2.90 -14.03
CA PHE A 40 -13.27 -3.98 -14.52
C PHE A 40 -13.49 -4.31 -16.01
N ASN A 41 -14.74 -4.22 -16.46
CA ASN A 41 -15.12 -4.53 -17.84
C ASN A 41 -14.62 -3.48 -18.85
N GLU A 42 -14.31 -2.27 -18.39
CA GLU A 42 -13.81 -1.15 -19.20
C GLU A 42 -12.29 -1.22 -19.41
N LEU A 43 -11.60 -2.10 -18.68
CA LEU A 43 -10.16 -2.30 -18.82
C LEU A 43 -9.82 -3.08 -20.10
N ASP A 44 -8.66 -2.82 -20.68
CA ASP A 44 -8.10 -3.67 -21.74
C ASP A 44 -7.69 -5.05 -21.18
N GLU A 45 -7.57 -6.05 -22.05
CA GLU A 45 -7.32 -7.45 -21.62
C GLU A 45 -5.99 -7.64 -20.88
N LYS A 46 -4.96 -6.85 -21.20
CA LYS A 46 -3.68 -6.91 -20.49
C LYS A 46 -3.86 -6.40 -19.07
N THR A 47 -4.53 -5.26 -18.90
CA THR A 47 -4.83 -4.68 -17.60
C THR A 47 -5.76 -5.56 -16.77
N LYS A 48 -6.79 -6.18 -17.38
CA LYS A 48 -7.66 -7.17 -16.70
C LYS A 48 -6.88 -8.36 -16.16
N LYS A 49 -5.94 -8.90 -16.93
CA LYS A 49 -5.09 -10.02 -16.49
C LYS A 49 -4.27 -9.64 -15.26
N GLN A 50 -3.69 -8.45 -15.26
CA GLN A 50 -2.92 -7.95 -14.12
C GLN A 50 -3.82 -7.70 -12.90
N ALA A 51 -4.98 -7.07 -13.09
CA ALA A 51 -5.95 -6.87 -12.01
C ALA A 51 -6.36 -8.20 -11.38
N ARG A 52 -6.75 -9.22 -12.17
CA ARG A 52 -7.08 -10.57 -11.66
C ARG A 52 -5.94 -11.22 -10.88
N TYR A 53 -4.69 -11.02 -11.31
CA TYR A 53 -3.53 -11.52 -10.58
C TYR A 53 -3.45 -10.87 -9.20
N LEU A 54 -3.58 -9.54 -9.13
CA LEU A 54 -3.51 -8.79 -7.88
C LEU A 54 -4.68 -9.12 -6.94
N GLU A 55 -5.90 -9.28 -7.48
CA GLU A 55 -7.07 -9.77 -6.75
C GLU A 55 -6.82 -11.17 -6.16
N ARG A 56 -6.15 -12.06 -6.88
CA ARG A 56 -6.03 -13.45 -6.44
C ARG A 56 -4.82 -13.72 -5.54
N TYR A 57 -3.72 -13.02 -5.76
CA TYR A 57 -2.41 -13.42 -5.23
C TYR A 57 -1.69 -12.33 -4.43
N HIS A 58 -2.19 -11.09 -4.40
CA HIS A 58 -1.53 -9.99 -3.69
C HIS A 58 -2.32 -9.50 -2.49
N HIS A 59 -3.43 -8.80 -2.72
CA HIS A 59 -4.16 -8.10 -1.66
C HIS A 59 -5.59 -8.61 -1.46
N MET A 60 -6.10 -9.49 -2.32
CA MET A 60 -7.47 -10.04 -2.22
C MET A 60 -8.63 -9.04 -2.35
N LEU A 61 -8.33 -7.75 -2.47
CA LEU A 61 -9.30 -6.70 -2.83
C LEU A 61 -9.80 -6.89 -4.26
N ARG A 62 -11.13 -6.87 -4.45
CA ARG A 62 -11.74 -6.91 -5.78
C ARG A 62 -11.70 -5.54 -6.45
N PHE A 63 -11.59 -5.53 -7.77
CA PHE A 63 -11.43 -4.32 -8.56
C PHE A 63 -12.64 -3.41 -8.46
N ASN A 64 -13.85 -3.96 -8.52
CA ASN A 64 -15.10 -3.18 -8.49
C ASN A 64 -15.62 -2.90 -7.07
N ASP A 65 -15.03 -3.50 -6.03
CA ASP A 65 -15.48 -3.30 -4.64
C ASP A 65 -15.04 -1.94 -4.09
N GLY A 66 -15.56 -1.54 -2.93
CA GLY A 66 -15.14 -0.34 -2.20
C GLY A 66 -16.33 0.52 -1.78
N SER A 67 -16.17 1.23 -0.66
CA SER A 67 -17.23 2.06 -0.08
C SER A 67 -17.22 3.51 -0.57
N LYS A 68 -16.03 4.08 -0.80
CA LYS A 68 -15.84 5.51 -1.07
C LYS A 68 -15.20 5.75 -2.43
N ASP A 69 -15.27 6.96 -2.96
CA ASP A 69 -14.52 7.31 -4.18
C ASP A 69 -13.06 7.63 -3.83
N GLN A 70 -12.12 7.25 -4.71
CA GLN A 70 -10.68 7.42 -4.47
C GLN A 70 -10.26 8.88 -4.23
N ILE A 71 -11.03 9.84 -4.77
CA ILE A 71 -10.77 11.27 -4.56
C ILE A 71 -10.75 11.65 -3.07
N PHE A 72 -11.48 10.91 -2.22
CA PHE A 72 -11.54 11.15 -0.79
C PHE A 72 -10.31 10.67 -0.02
N ALA A 73 -9.46 9.82 -0.60
CA ALA A 73 -8.26 9.32 0.07
C ALA A 73 -7.33 10.48 0.50
N LYS A 74 -7.17 11.47 -0.39
CA LYS A 74 -6.40 12.69 -0.11
C LYS A 74 -7.01 13.50 1.04
N GLU A 75 -8.34 13.69 1.01
CA GLU A 75 -9.05 14.45 2.03
C GLU A 75 -8.90 13.80 3.41
N ILE A 76 -9.08 12.47 3.49
CA ILE A 76 -8.93 11.70 4.73
C ILE A 76 -7.52 11.84 5.30
N LEU A 77 -6.49 11.68 4.46
CA LEU A 77 -5.10 11.86 4.89
C LEU A 77 -4.83 13.28 5.40
N LEU A 78 -5.20 14.31 4.62
CA LEU A 78 -4.96 15.70 4.99
C LEU A 78 -5.70 16.10 6.26
N LYS A 79 -6.94 15.65 6.42
CA LYS A 79 -7.74 15.87 7.61
C LYS A 79 -7.03 15.27 8.83
N TYR A 80 -6.65 13.99 8.75
CA TYR A 80 -5.96 13.30 9.84
C TYR A 80 -4.63 13.98 10.21
N ILE A 81 -3.83 14.35 9.21
CA ILE A 81 -2.54 15.03 9.39
C ILE A 81 -2.73 16.36 10.14
N LYS A 82 -3.71 17.17 9.74
CA LYS A 82 -3.99 18.48 10.33
C LYS A 82 -4.56 18.38 11.74
N GLU A 83 -5.54 17.52 11.95
CA GLU A 83 -6.21 17.34 13.25
C GLU A 83 -5.27 16.81 14.33
N HIS A 84 -4.28 16.01 13.94
CA HIS A 84 -3.34 15.38 14.87
C HIS A 84 -1.92 15.96 14.84
N GLY A 85 -1.68 17.03 14.08
CA GLY A 85 -0.37 17.68 13.98
C GLY A 85 0.74 16.71 13.56
N VAL A 86 0.49 15.92 12.51
CA VAL A 86 1.40 14.85 12.09
C VAL A 86 2.58 15.44 11.30
N GLU A 87 3.78 15.35 11.86
CA GLU A 87 5.02 15.85 11.23
C GLU A 87 5.74 14.80 10.39
N VAL A 88 5.56 13.51 10.72
CA VAL A 88 6.24 12.39 10.07
C VAL A 88 5.25 11.26 9.78
N LEU A 89 5.24 10.76 8.55
CA LEU A 89 4.51 9.58 8.12
C LEU A 89 5.48 8.44 7.86
N TYR A 90 5.19 7.27 8.42
CA TYR A 90 5.96 6.05 8.19
C TYR A 90 5.22 5.15 7.22
N VAL A 91 5.96 4.63 6.24
CA VAL A 91 5.41 3.71 5.23
C VAL A 91 6.36 2.55 5.00
N LYS A 92 5.86 1.46 4.43
CA LYS A 92 6.69 0.36 3.95
C LYS A 92 6.47 0.11 2.47
N GLY A 93 7.53 0.31 1.68
CA GLY A 93 7.54 0.05 0.24
C GLY A 93 7.56 1.34 -0.59
N LYS A 94 8.43 1.37 -1.60
CA LYS A 94 8.65 2.54 -2.46
C LYS A 94 7.40 3.01 -3.21
N CYS A 95 6.54 2.08 -3.63
CA CYS A 95 5.30 2.41 -4.32
C CYS A 95 4.36 3.25 -3.43
N LYS A 96 4.26 2.91 -2.14
CA LYS A 96 3.40 3.61 -1.17
C LYS A 96 3.96 4.97 -0.80
N GLU A 97 5.28 5.03 -0.63
CA GLU A 97 6.01 6.29 -0.45
C GLU A 97 5.72 7.27 -1.59
N ASN A 98 5.88 6.83 -2.84
CA ASN A 98 5.59 7.67 -4.01
C ASN A 98 4.12 8.11 -4.04
N TYR A 99 3.18 7.19 -3.79
CA TYR A 99 1.76 7.51 -3.74
C TYR A 99 1.43 8.62 -2.74
N LEU A 100 1.99 8.59 -1.52
CA LEU A 100 1.75 9.63 -0.52
C LEU A 100 2.34 10.97 -0.95
N MET A 101 3.56 10.96 -1.46
CA MET A 101 4.24 12.19 -1.94
C MET A 101 3.45 12.85 -3.07
N GLU A 102 2.95 12.06 -4.03
CA GLU A 102 2.14 12.56 -5.15
C GLU A 102 0.76 13.04 -4.68
N THR A 103 0.11 12.29 -3.79
CA THR A 103 -1.24 12.61 -3.29
C THR A 103 -1.26 13.88 -2.46
N LEU A 104 -0.29 14.02 -1.54
CA LEU A 104 -0.23 15.13 -0.58
C LEU A 104 0.52 16.34 -1.14
N GLY A 105 1.48 16.15 -2.05
CA GLY A 105 2.21 17.25 -2.69
C GLY A 105 2.90 18.16 -1.68
N LYS A 106 2.62 19.46 -1.74
CA LYS A 106 3.25 20.47 -0.85
C LYS A 106 2.80 20.36 0.61
N ASP A 107 1.64 19.75 0.85
CA ASP A 107 1.09 19.54 2.20
C ASP A 107 1.61 18.22 2.83
N CYS A 108 2.50 17.50 2.13
CA CYS A 108 3.04 16.23 2.61
C CYS A 108 3.99 16.46 3.79
N PRO A 109 3.74 15.85 4.96
CA PRO A 109 4.73 15.77 6.02
C PRO A 109 5.97 14.99 5.56
N LYS A 110 7.00 14.92 6.41
CA LYS A 110 8.16 14.08 6.10
C LYS A 110 7.72 12.62 5.99
N VAL A 111 7.92 11.99 4.83
CA VAL A 111 7.67 10.55 4.65
C VAL A 111 8.97 9.78 4.91
N VAL A 112 8.89 8.76 5.77
CA VAL A 112 9.98 7.84 6.08
C VAL A 112 9.60 6.44 5.62
N ASN A 113 10.32 5.92 4.64
CA ASN A 113 10.18 4.55 4.20
C ASN A 113 10.98 3.62 5.12
N LEU A 114 10.29 2.73 5.82
CA LEU A 114 10.88 1.80 6.78
C LEU A 114 11.90 0.85 6.12
N GLU A 115 11.80 0.60 4.82
CA GLU A 115 12.75 -0.26 4.10
C GLU A 115 14.15 0.37 3.94
N THR A 116 14.26 1.69 4.07
CA THR A 116 15.53 2.41 3.95
C THR A 116 16.23 2.60 5.30
N ILE A 117 15.59 2.22 6.40
CA ILE A 117 16.21 2.24 7.74
C ILE A 117 17.07 0.97 7.88
N GLU A 118 18.34 1.14 8.27
CA GLU A 118 19.29 0.02 8.40
C GLU A 118 18.83 -1.00 9.46
N ASP A 119 18.37 -0.51 10.61
CA ASP A 119 17.92 -1.34 11.74
C ASP A 119 16.49 -1.91 11.59
N CYS A 120 15.79 -1.62 10.49
CA CYS A 120 14.48 -2.24 10.28
C CYS A 120 14.66 -3.71 9.90
N VAL A 121 13.93 -4.61 10.55
CA VAL A 121 13.92 -6.04 10.21
C VAL A 121 13.43 -6.20 8.77
N LYS A 122 14.38 -6.38 7.86
CA LYS A 122 14.10 -6.68 6.46
C LYS A 122 13.76 -8.16 6.37
N LEU A 123 12.72 -8.49 5.59
CA LEU A 123 12.51 -9.87 5.19
C LEU A 123 13.76 -10.29 4.40
N SER A 124 14.57 -11.19 4.97
CA SER A 124 15.72 -11.73 4.27
C SER A 124 15.21 -12.42 3.00
N LYS A 125 15.77 -12.05 1.85
CA LYS A 125 15.56 -12.79 0.59
C LYS A 125 16.17 -14.20 0.63
N GLU A 126 16.89 -14.52 1.70
CA GLU A 126 17.26 -15.89 2.01
C GLU A 126 15.98 -16.68 2.20
N ILE A 127 15.59 -17.38 1.14
CA ILE A 127 14.62 -18.47 1.21
C ILE A 127 15.26 -19.46 2.19
N PRO A 128 14.69 -19.67 3.40
CA PRO A 128 15.14 -20.77 4.23
C PRO A 128 15.01 -22.00 3.37
N SER A 129 16.10 -22.74 3.16
CA SER A 129 16.03 -24.02 2.48
C SER A 129 14.97 -24.84 3.23
N CYS A 130 13.80 -25.06 2.63
CA CYS A 130 12.79 -25.88 3.29
C CYS A 130 13.40 -27.27 3.54
N ASP A 131 12.95 -27.97 4.58
CA ASP A 131 13.53 -29.27 4.97
C ASP A 131 13.52 -30.30 3.82
N ASN A 132 12.61 -30.14 2.87
CA ASN A 132 12.54 -30.91 1.63
C ASN A 132 13.71 -30.68 0.65
N HIS A 133 14.41 -29.55 0.71
CA HIS A 133 15.58 -29.26 -0.12
C HIS A 133 16.90 -29.69 0.54
N ILE A 134 16.99 -29.62 1.87
CA ILE A 134 18.12 -30.14 2.64
C ILE A 134 18.26 -31.66 2.40
N SER A 135 17.14 -32.38 2.36
CA SER A 135 17.12 -33.83 2.11
C SER A 135 17.43 -34.24 0.65
N LYS A 136 17.34 -33.32 -0.32
CA LYS A 136 17.43 -33.66 -1.76
C LYS A 136 18.63 -33.05 -2.49
N ASN A 137 19.45 -32.24 -1.83
CA ASN A 137 20.68 -31.67 -2.40
C ASN A 137 20.50 -30.99 -3.78
N LYS A 138 19.32 -30.37 -4.00
CA LYS A 138 19.04 -29.62 -5.22
C LYS A 138 19.14 -28.13 -4.92
N LYS A 139 19.92 -27.42 -5.74
CA LYS A 139 19.91 -25.96 -5.77
C LYS A 139 18.63 -25.48 -6.47
N CYS A 140 18.13 -24.34 -6.01
CA CYS A 140 17.02 -23.66 -6.64
C CYS A 140 17.35 -23.29 -8.09
#